data_AF-A0A0H3I891-F1
#
_entry.id   AF-A0A0H3I891-F1
#
_cell.length_a   1.000
_cell.length_b   1.000
_cell.length_c   1.000
_cell.angle_alpha   90.00
_cell.angle_beta   90.00
_cell.angle_gamma   90.00
#
_symmetry.space_group_name_H-M   'P 1'
#
loop_
_entity.id
_entity.type
_entity.pdbx_description
1 polymer ?
#
loop_
_entity_poly.entity_id
_entity_poly.type
_entity_poly.pdbx_seq_one_letter_code
_entity_poly.pdbx_strand_id
1 'polypeptide(L)'
;MNWFTLHGAEGLKSLKSGREPRWPVADILHILPLLVQRSPQDSGWLRSRWSTELLALIVNRLFNVALHPATLHRYLRRAGIVW
;
A
#
# COMPACT_ATOMS: atom_id res chain seq x y z
N MET A 1 -32.16 17.61 -15.68
CA MET A 1 -32.04 17.95 -14.25
C MET A 1 -30.76 18.75 -14.06
N ASN A 2 -30.84 20.01 -13.60
CA ASN A 2 -29.66 20.87 -13.45
C ASN A 2 -29.17 20.81 -11.99
N TRP A 3 -27.95 20.30 -11.79
CA TRP A 3 -27.32 20.14 -10.47
C TRP A 3 -27.14 21.47 -9.72
N PHE A 4 -26.97 22.59 -10.44
CA PHE A 4 -26.92 23.93 -9.85
C PHE A 4 -28.26 24.34 -9.24
N THR A 5 -29.36 24.01 -9.91
CA THR A 5 -30.71 24.34 -9.42
C THR A 5 -31.10 23.50 -8.20
N LEU A 6 -30.51 22.31 -8.05
CA LEU A 6 -30.78 21.39 -6.93
C LEU A 6 -29.86 21.60 -5.73
N HIS A 7 -28.58 21.91 -5.94
CA HIS A 7 -27.56 21.96 -4.88
C HIS A 7 -26.76 23.28 -4.83
N GLY A 8 -27.14 24.29 -5.62
CA GLY A 8 -26.46 25.58 -5.67
C GLY A 8 -24.97 25.45 -6.02
N ALA A 9 -24.14 26.31 -5.44
CA ALA A 9 -22.69 26.30 -5.64
C ALA A 9 -22.01 25.03 -5.10
N GLU A 10 -22.60 24.34 -4.11
CA GLU A 10 -22.09 23.05 -3.61
C GLU A 10 -22.16 21.96 -4.68
N GLY A 11 -23.20 21.98 -5.54
CA GLY A 11 -23.34 21.06 -6.68
C GLY A 11 -22.30 21.27 -7.78
N LEU A 12 -21.55 22.37 -7.74
CA LEU A 12 -20.43 22.65 -8.65
C LEU A 12 -19.09 22.17 -8.11
N LYS A 13 -19.01 21.73 -6.84
CA LYS A 13 -17.80 21.13 -6.30
C LYS A 13 -17.58 19.77 -6.95
N SER A 14 -16.43 19.60 -7.59
CA SER A 14 -16.03 18.30 -8.10
C SER A 14 -15.92 17.31 -6.94
N LEU A 15 -16.61 16.17 -7.05
CA LEU A 15 -16.34 15.01 -6.22
C LEU A 15 -14.85 14.66 -6.37
N LYS A 16 -14.22 14.13 -5.31
CA LYS A 16 -12.85 13.63 -5.41
C LYS A 16 -12.78 12.63 -6.56
N SER A 17 -12.15 13.04 -7.66
CA SER A 17 -11.96 12.18 -8.82
C SER A 17 -10.99 11.07 -8.45
N GLY A 18 -11.43 9.82 -8.51
CA GLY A 18 -10.59 8.66 -8.27
C GLY A 18 -11.35 7.47 -7.69
N ARG A 19 -10.88 6.27 -8.01
CA ARG A 19 -11.30 5.05 -7.31
C ARG A 19 -10.78 5.12 -5.89
N GLU A 20 -11.61 4.77 -4.91
CA GLU A 20 -11.13 4.62 -3.53
C GLU A 20 -9.91 3.68 -3.50
N PRO A 21 -8.90 3.99 -2.67
CA PRO A 21 -7.72 3.15 -2.58
C PRO A 21 -8.13 1.70 -2.25
N ARG A 22 -7.91 0.78 -3.19
CA ARG A 22 -8.24 -0.65 -2.99
C ARG A 22 -7.44 -1.27 -1.83
N TRP A 23 -6.30 -0.68 -1.50
CA TRP A 23 -5.36 -1.23 -0.53
C TRP A 23 -5.06 -0.21 0.57
N PRO A 24 -4.78 -0.67 1.81
CA PRO A 24 -4.37 0.17 2.92
C PRO A 24 -2.91 0.65 2.72
N VAL A 25 -2.68 1.48 1.69
CA VAL A 25 -1.33 1.88 1.27
C VAL A 25 -0.58 2.62 2.37
N ALA A 26 -1.28 3.46 3.15
CA ALA A 26 -0.68 4.19 4.26
C ALA A 26 -0.16 3.22 5.34
N ASP A 27 -0.97 2.23 5.72
CA ASP A 27 -0.60 1.24 6.73
C ASP A 27 0.53 0.34 6.24
N ILE A 28 0.50 -0.06 4.96
CA ILE A 28 1.59 -0.80 4.33
C ILE A 28 2.90 0.02 4.37
N LEU A 29 2.86 1.29 4.00
CA LEU A 29 4.04 2.15 4.04
C LEU A 29 4.57 2.33 5.47
N HIS A 30 3.69 2.37 6.47
CA HIS A 30 4.07 2.48 7.88
C HIS A 30 4.79 1.22 8.40
N ILE A 31 4.35 0.01 7.99
CA ILE A 31 4.95 -1.24 8.49
C ILE A 31 6.25 -1.62 7.80
N LEU A 32 6.47 -1.21 6.54
CA LEU A 32 7.63 -1.65 5.76
C LEU A 32 8.99 -1.41 6.44
N PRO A 33 9.28 -0.24 7.03
CA PRO A 33 10.53 -0.02 7.75
C PRO A 33 10.72 -0.95 8.95
N LEU A 34 9.62 -1.31 9.62
CA LEU A 34 9.65 -2.22 10.77
C LEU A 34 9.95 -3.66 10.35
N LEU A 35 9.39 -4.10 9.22
CA LEU A 35 9.65 -5.42 8.65
C LEU A 35 11.12 -5.57 8.24
N VAL A 36 11.66 -4.57 7.55
CA VAL A 36 13.04 -4.61 7.02
C VAL A 36 14.10 -4.57 8.13
N GLN A 37 13.76 -4.04 9.32
CA GLN A 37 14.63 -4.08 10.50
C GLN A 37 14.73 -5.47 11.15
N ARG A 38 13.80 -6.39 10.83
CA ARG A 38 13.80 -7.77 11.32
C ARG A 38 14.47 -8.71 10.32
N SER A 39 14.91 -9.87 10.79
CA SER A 39 15.35 -10.94 9.89
C SER A 39 14.12 -11.66 9.32
N PRO A 40 14.11 -12.10 8.05
CA PRO A 40 13.09 -13.03 7.57
C PRO A 40 13.01 -14.31 8.43
N GLN A 41 14.10 -14.70 9.08
CA GLN A 41 14.14 -15.85 9.98
C GLN A 41 13.26 -15.65 11.23
N ASP A 42 13.08 -14.41 11.69
CA ASP A 42 12.18 -14.08 12.82
C ASP A 42 10.72 -14.41 12.50
N SER A 43 10.40 -14.56 11.21
CA SER A 43 9.08 -14.93 10.70
C SER A 43 9.05 -16.36 10.14
N GLY A 44 10.06 -17.18 10.42
CA GLY A 44 10.13 -18.60 10.08
C GLY A 44 10.65 -18.91 8.66
N TRP A 45 11.23 -17.95 7.94
CA TRP A 45 11.84 -18.22 6.63
C TRP A 45 13.30 -18.65 6.74
N LEU A 46 13.73 -19.57 5.88
CA LEU A 46 15.13 -20.04 5.82
C LEU A 46 16.09 -19.00 5.21
N ARG A 47 15.57 -17.98 4.54
CA ARG A 47 16.37 -16.95 3.89
C ARG A 47 16.92 -15.96 4.92
N SER A 48 18.18 -15.56 4.76
CA SER A 48 18.84 -14.59 5.64
C SER A 48 18.59 -13.13 5.27
N ARG A 49 18.06 -12.87 4.06
CA ARG A 49 17.79 -11.51 3.56
C ARG A 49 16.37 -11.41 3.02
N TRP A 50 15.80 -10.21 3.14
CA TRP A 50 14.55 -9.88 2.48
C TRP A 50 14.73 -9.88 0.96
N SER A 51 13.73 -10.42 0.26
CA SER A 51 13.49 -10.14 -1.15
C SER A 51 12.15 -9.41 -1.28
N THR A 52 11.96 -8.69 -2.38
CA THR A 52 10.66 -8.06 -2.69
C THR A 52 9.53 -9.09 -2.69
N GLU A 53 9.78 -10.32 -3.14
CA GLU A 53 8.78 -11.39 -3.17
C GLU A 53 8.42 -11.88 -1.77
N LEU A 54 9.40 -12.09 -0.88
CA LEU A 54 9.15 -12.47 0.51
C LEU A 54 8.38 -11.37 1.25
N LEU A 55 8.75 -10.11 1.04
CA LEU A 55 8.03 -8.98 1.62
C LEU A 55 6.61 -8.89 1.05
N ALA A 56 6.40 -9.18 -0.23
CA ALA A 56 5.06 -9.22 -0.81
C ALA A 56 4.21 -10.32 -0.17
N LEU A 57 4.77 -11.50 0.07
CA LEU A 57 4.07 -12.58 0.76
C LEU A 57 3.65 -12.19 2.18
N ILE A 58 4.54 -11.60 2.98
CA ILE A 58 4.17 -11.21 4.36
C ILE A 58 3.17 -10.07 4.39
N VAL A 59 3.34 -9.04 3.55
CA VAL A 59 2.40 -7.92 3.46
C VAL A 59 1.02 -8.41 3.00
N ASN A 60 0.97 -9.31 2.02
CA ASN A 60 -0.28 -9.92 1.57
C ASN A 60 -0.99 -10.68 2.69
N ARG A 61 -0.25 -11.41 3.53
CA ARG A 61 -0.81 -12.11 4.70
C ARG A 61 -1.29 -11.13 5.78
N LEU A 62 -0.49 -10.11 6.11
CA LEU A 62 -0.81 -9.16 7.18
C LEU A 62 -2.05 -8.31 6.87
N PHE A 63 -2.20 -7.87 5.63
CA PHE A 63 -3.29 -6.98 5.22
C PHE A 63 -4.41 -7.70 4.46
N ASN A 64 -4.33 -9.02 4.29
CA ASN A 64 -5.26 -9.81 3.49
C ASN A 64 -5.48 -9.24 2.07
N VAL A 65 -4.38 -8.95 1.38
CA VAL A 65 -4.35 -8.37 0.04
C VAL A 65 -3.58 -9.26 -0.94
N ALA A 66 -3.72 -8.98 -2.24
CA ALA A 66 -3.01 -9.67 -3.32
C ALA A 66 -2.12 -8.68 -4.10
N LEU A 67 -1.10 -8.14 -3.44
CA LEU A 67 -0.10 -7.27 -4.07
C LEU A 67 0.88 -8.10 -4.89
N HIS A 68 1.12 -7.65 -6.12
CA HIS A 68 2.24 -8.12 -6.93
C HIS A 68 3.57 -7.55 -6.39
N PRO A 69 4.69 -8.30 -6.39
CA PRO A 69 5.99 -7.81 -5.92
C PRO A 69 6.43 -6.49 -6.56
N ALA A 70 6.17 -6.27 -7.84
CA ALA A 70 6.47 -5.00 -8.52
C ALA A 70 5.72 -3.80 -7.91
N THR A 71 4.49 -4.00 -7.43
CA THR A 71 3.75 -2.95 -6.71
C THR A 71 4.41 -2.66 -5.38
N LEU A 72 4.80 -3.71 -4.65
CA LEU A 72 5.50 -3.53 -3.38
C LEU A 72 6.83 -2.81 -3.58
N HIS A 73 7.57 -3.11 -4.65
CA HIS A 73 8.80 -2.42 -5.00
C HIS A 73 8.59 -0.90 -5.11
N ARG A 74 7.47 -0.46 -5.72
CA ARG A 74 7.11 0.97 -5.77
C ARG A 74 6.86 1.56 -4.37
N TYR A 75 6.27 0.79 -3.46
CA TYR A 75 6.04 1.24 -2.07
C TYR A 75 7.34 1.32 -1.27
N LEU A 76 8.24 0.36 -1.46
CA LEU A 76 9.57 0.37 -0.86
C LEU A 76 10.37 1.60 -1.29
N ARG A 77 10.38 1.90 -2.60
CA ARG A 77 10.99 3.14 -3.14
C ARG A 77 10.37 4.40 -2.53
N ARG A 78 9.05 4.42 -2.35
CA ARG A 78 8.34 5.54 -1.71
C ARG A 78 8.65 5.67 -0.20
N ALA A 79 8.96 4.57 0.47
CA ALA A 79 9.41 4.53 1.85
C ALA A 79 10.92 4.81 2.02
N GLY A 80 11.64 5.11 0.93
CA GLY A 80 13.09 5.33 0.96
C GLY A 80 13.92 4.05 1.16
N ILE A 81 13.29 2.87 1.04
CA ILE A 81 13.94 1.58 1.22
C ILE A 81 14.43 1.09 -0.14
N VAL A 82 15.74 0.92 -0.24
CA VAL A 82 16.45 0.39 -1.41
C VAL A 82 17.47 -0.63 -0.94
N TRP A 83 17.65 -1.69 -1.72
CA TRP A 83 18.61 -2.77 -1.49
C TRP A 83 19.26 -3.18 -2.80
#